data_AF-A0A6N3T5K3-F1
#
_entry.id   AF-A0A6N3T5K3-F1
#
_cell.length_a   1.000
_cell.length_b   1.000
_cell.length_c   1.000
_cell.angle_alpha   90.00
_cell.angle_beta   90.00
_cell.angle_gamma   90.00
#
_symmetry.space_group_name_H-M   'P 1'
#
loop_
_entity.id
_entity.type
_entity.pdbx_description
1 polymer ?
#
loop_
_entity_poly.entity_id
_entity_poly.type
_entity_poly.pdbx_seq_one_letter_code
_entity_poly.pdbx_strand_id
1 'polypeptide(L)'
;MAELQTASTGSSLSSRNLRVTFRLLANAFGPDGQDTVTLTGLRISAEITQAQFPTGDIALLRIEGLSPDLMNRLSLAAPDPSFQSASDVRLEASDGTDNWAVVFQGAVTLAYADYTNAPNVAFMVQAFSTALLNAMPATPTSFRSAVSLATVLSTIAQKAGLTYAGYGVDAITLHNPYFDGSPGQQLAQCAETVPLRLAVGRGQITASTVNTQQQTQQPIVVSAQNGLIGYPSWSSGGLALRMMFNPQVTFNTVIALQSRYQPAGWGTQSGPVPTGLWQTTQVRHMLQSEMADGAWFTNVIAQTMPDGSA
;
A
#
# COMPACT_ATOMS: atom_id res chain seq x y z
N MET A 1 42.94 -26.17 -27.35
CA MET A 1 41.62 -26.74 -27.04
C MET A 1 41.25 -26.25 -25.65
N ALA A 2 40.29 -25.33 -25.55
CA ALA A 2 39.71 -24.88 -24.29
C ALA A 2 38.22 -24.72 -24.54
N GLU A 3 37.42 -25.55 -23.87
CA GLU A 3 35.97 -25.65 -24.03
C GLU A 3 35.27 -24.39 -23.50
N LEU A 4 34.35 -23.88 -24.32
CA LEU A 4 33.35 -22.90 -23.92
C LEU A 4 32.33 -23.59 -23.01
N GLN A 5 32.35 -23.28 -21.72
CA GLN A 5 31.24 -23.60 -20.82
C GLN A 5 30.07 -22.68 -21.14
N THR A 6 29.06 -23.23 -21.82
CA THR A 6 27.72 -22.68 -21.91
C THR A 6 27.10 -22.63 -20.51
N ALA A 7 26.97 -21.43 -19.95
CA ALA A 7 26.18 -21.21 -18.74
C ALA A 7 24.71 -21.55 -19.04
N SER A 8 24.18 -22.57 -18.37
CA SER A 8 22.76 -22.93 -18.43
C SER A 8 21.91 -21.82 -17.80
N THR A 9 21.11 -21.13 -18.62
CA THR A 9 20.03 -20.25 -18.19
C THR A 9 18.92 -21.07 -17.55
N GLY A 10 19.04 -21.32 -16.25
CA GLY A 10 17.97 -21.87 -15.42
C GLY A 10 17.36 -20.77 -14.56
N SER A 11 16.58 -19.85 -15.14
CA SER A 11 15.72 -18.99 -14.33
C SER A 11 14.55 -19.85 -13.86
N SER A 12 14.61 -20.35 -12.62
CA SER A 12 13.41 -20.90 -11.99
C SER A 12 12.32 -19.83 -12.04
N LEU A 13 11.23 -20.08 -12.75
CA LEU A 13 10.03 -19.24 -12.64
C LEU A 13 9.60 -19.30 -11.17
N SER A 14 9.87 -18.24 -10.41
CA SER A 14 9.20 -18.08 -9.12
C SER A 14 7.72 -17.87 -9.40
N SER A 15 6.89 -18.77 -8.86
CA SER A 15 5.44 -18.66 -8.97
C SER A 15 5.01 -17.36 -8.30
N ARG A 16 4.31 -16.48 -9.02
CA ARG A 16 3.86 -15.17 -8.51
C ARG A 16 2.36 -15.22 -8.39
N ASN A 17 1.89 -15.29 -7.15
CA ASN A 17 0.50 -15.56 -6.87
C ASN A 17 -0.18 -14.33 -6.25
N LEU A 18 -1.38 -14.04 -6.73
CA LEU A 18 -2.26 -13.03 -6.17
C LEU A 18 -3.53 -13.69 -5.66
N ARG A 19 -3.99 -13.22 -4.50
CA ARG A 19 -5.24 -13.62 -3.88
C ARG A 19 -6.07 -12.38 -3.64
N VAL A 20 -7.29 -12.38 -4.18
CA VAL A 20 -8.25 -11.29 -4.01
C VAL A 20 -9.40 -11.81 -3.19
N THR A 21 -9.66 -11.20 -2.04
CA THR A 21 -10.84 -11.50 -1.23
C THR A 21 -11.78 -10.30 -1.28
N PHE A 22 -12.99 -10.51 -1.75
CA PHE A 22 -14.07 -9.54 -1.66
C PHE A 22 -14.99 -9.91 -0.51
N ARG A 23 -15.44 -8.92 0.24
CA ARG A 23 -16.47 -9.08 1.26
C ARG A 23 -17.56 -8.03 1.07
N LEU A 24 -18.81 -8.47 1.10
CA LEU A 24 -19.98 -7.61 1.07
C LEU A 24 -20.31 -7.22 2.52
N LEU A 25 -20.25 -5.94 2.87
CA LEU A 25 -20.60 -5.48 4.23
C LEU A 25 -22.12 -5.39 4.42
N ALA A 26 -22.88 -5.38 3.32
CA ALA A 26 -24.31 -5.60 3.28
C ALA A 26 -24.63 -6.53 2.09
N ASN A 27 -25.56 -7.48 2.28
CA ASN A 27 -25.92 -8.57 1.34
C ASN A 27 -25.02 -9.81 1.42
N ALA A 28 -25.39 -10.85 0.66
CA ALA A 28 -24.72 -12.16 0.64
C ALA A 28 -24.45 -12.66 -0.78
N PHE A 29 -23.46 -13.54 -0.90
CA PHE A 29 -22.97 -14.12 -2.13
C PHE A 29 -23.81 -15.30 -2.66
N GLY A 30 -24.74 -15.84 -1.88
CA GLY A 30 -25.53 -16.99 -2.28
C GLY A 30 -26.75 -17.18 -1.40
N PRO A 31 -27.62 -18.16 -1.72
CA PRO A 31 -28.79 -18.49 -0.91
C PRO A 31 -28.43 -18.87 0.54
N ASP A 32 -27.17 -19.28 0.77
CA ASP A 32 -26.63 -19.67 2.07
C ASP A 32 -25.99 -18.52 2.87
N GLY A 33 -26.10 -17.26 2.44
CA GLY A 33 -25.70 -16.12 3.26
C GLY A 33 -24.20 -15.79 3.30
N GLN A 34 -23.35 -16.41 2.47
CA GLN A 34 -21.90 -16.17 2.47
C GLN A 34 -21.57 -14.72 2.14
N ASP A 35 -20.93 -13.94 3.00
CA ASP A 35 -20.61 -12.52 2.75
C ASP A 35 -19.22 -12.31 2.12
N THR A 36 -18.47 -13.39 1.87
CA THR A 36 -17.08 -13.36 1.42
C THR A 36 -16.83 -14.28 0.21
N VAL A 37 -16.02 -13.82 -0.75
CA VAL A 37 -15.48 -14.64 -1.86
C VAL A 37 -13.98 -14.43 -1.99
N THR A 38 -13.22 -15.53 -2.05
CA THR A 38 -11.76 -15.52 -2.24
C THR A 38 -11.40 -16.12 -3.60
N LEU A 39 -10.54 -15.40 -4.33
CA LEU A 39 -10.14 -15.71 -5.70
C LEU A 39 -8.63 -15.92 -5.76
N THR A 40 -8.21 -17.04 -6.33
CA THR A 40 -6.80 -17.42 -6.54
C THR A 40 -6.65 -18.15 -7.87
N GLY A 41 -5.44 -18.22 -8.42
CA GLY A 41 -5.18 -18.93 -9.68
C GLY A 41 -5.79 -18.25 -10.92
N LEU A 42 -6.10 -16.95 -10.80
CA LEU A 42 -6.61 -16.12 -11.89
C LEU A 42 -5.50 -15.20 -12.41
N ARG A 43 -5.66 -14.77 -13.66
CA ARG A 43 -4.89 -13.67 -14.23
C ARG A 43 -5.35 -12.37 -13.61
N ILE A 44 -4.52 -11.83 -12.73
CA ILE A 44 -4.79 -10.58 -12.03
C ILE A 44 -3.67 -9.61 -12.39
N SER A 45 -4.03 -8.41 -12.85
CA SER A 45 -3.13 -7.26 -12.87
C SER A 45 -3.56 -6.30 -11.77
N ALA A 46 -2.65 -5.97 -10.87
CA ALA A 46 -2.88 -5.08 -9.75
C ALA A 46 -1.86 -3.94 -9.76
N GLU A 47 -2.36 -2.72 -9.70
CA GLU A 47 -1.57 -1.53 -9.42
C GLU A 47 -2.00 -0.97 -8.06
N ILE A 48 -1.06 -0.87 -7.13
CA ILE A 48 -1.30 -0.32 -5.79
C ILE A 48 -0.43 0.92 -5.64
N THR A 49 -1.03 2.09 -5.50
CA THR A 49 -0.31 3.33 -5.17
C THR A 49 -0.55 3.69 -3.71
N GLN A 50 0.53 3.94 -2.98
CA GLN A 50 0.51 4.30 -1.56
C GLN A 50 1.03 5.73 -1.39
N ALA A 51 0.25 6.55 -0.69
CA ALA A 51 0.53 7.96 -0.47
C ALA A 51 0.12 8.39 0.95
N GLN A 52 0.49 9.61 1.31
CA GLN A 52 0.07 10.23 2.57
C GLN A 52 -1.46 10.37 2.63
N PHE A 53 -2.01 10.24 3.83
CA PHE A 53 -3.37 10.68 4.12
C PHE A 53 -3.50 12.20 3.84
N PRO A 54 -4.62 12.71 3.28
CA PRO A 54 -5.94 12.07 3.13
C PRO A 54 -6.11 11.12 1.95
N THR A 55 -5.14 11.03 1.03
CA THR A 55 -5.25 10.15 -0.14
C THR A 55 -5.23 8.67 0.26
N GLY A 56 -4.21 8.26 1.02
CA GLY A 56 -4.02 6.87 1.42
C GLY A 56 -3.61 5.95 0.27
N ASP A 57 -4.04 4.70 0.34
CA ASP A 57 -3.73 3.67 -0.65
C ASP A 57 -4.87 3.56 -1.68
N ILE A 58 -4.49 3.41 -2.95
CA ILE A 58 -5.40 3.19 -4.08
C ILE A 58 -5.02 1.88 -4.75
N ALA A 59 -6.00 1.01 -5.00
CA ALA A 59 -5.82 -0.20 -5.80
C ALA A 59 -6.65 -0.12 -7.08
N LEU A 60 -6.00 -0.47 -8.20
CA LEU A 60 -6.63 -0.72 -9.49
C LEU A 60 -6.39 -2.18 -9.86
N LEU A 61 -7.45 -2.97 -9.94
CA LEU A 61 -7.39 -4.39 -10.26
C LEU A 61 -8.08 -4.66 -11.59
N ARG A 62 -7.45 -5.49 -12.40
CA ARG A 62 -8.03 -6.14 -13.57
C ARG A 62 -7.95 -7.65 -13.33
N ILE A 63 -9.10 -8.31 -13.28
CA ILE A 63 -9.22 -9.74 -12.97
C ILE A 63 -9.85 -10.45 -14.16
N GLU A 64 -9.14 -11.37 -14.78
CA GLU A 64 -9.62 -12.17 -15.90
C GLU A 64 -10.00 -13.59 -15.44
N GLY A 65 -10.93 -14.23 -16.16
CA GLY A 65 -11.36 -15.60 -15.87
C GLY A 65 -12.47 -15.73 -14.83
N LEU A 66 -13.09 -14.63 -14.39
CA LEU A 66 -14.30 -14.68 -13.57
C LEU A 66 -15.52 -15.08 -14.40
N SER A 67 -16.45 -15.81 -13.78
CA SER A 67 -17.73 -16.12 -14.42
C SER A 67 -18.58 -14.85 -14.58
N PRO A 68 -19.39 -14.74 -15.64
CA PRO A 68 -20.31 -13.61 -15.83
C PRO A 68 -21.20 -13.36 -14.60
N ASP A 69 -21.71 -14.42 -13.97
CA ASP A 69 -22.58 -14.31 -12.80
C ASP A 69 -21.85 -13.67 -11.61
N LEU A 70 -20.60 -14.06 -11.35
CA LEU A 70 -19.82 -13.48 -10.26
C LEU A 70 -19.43 -12.03 -10.55
N MET A 71 -19.08 -11.71 -11.80
CA MET A 71 -18.82 -10.32 -12.21
C MET A 71 -20.07 -9.45 -12.01
N ASN A 72 -21.24 -9.92 -12.42
CA ASN A 72 -22.50 -9.18 -12.24
C ASN A 72 -22.81 -8.95 -10.76
N ARG A 73 -22.54 -9.94 -9.89
CA ARG A 73 -22.80 -9.85 -8.45
C ARG A 73 -21.82 -8.95 -7.71
N LEU A 74 -20.57 -8.86 -8.19
CA LEU A 74 -19.56 -7.95 -7.63
C LEU A 74 -19.65 -6.54 -8.24
N SER A 75 -20.33 -6.37 -9.37
CA SER A 75 -20.48 -5.08 -10.02
C SER A 75 -21.33 -4.15 -9.16
N LEU A 76 -20.89 -2.90 -9.02
CA LEU A 76 -21.65 -1.86 -8.33
C LEU A 76 -22.56 -1.17 -9.35
N ALA A 77 -23.87 -1.37 -9.21
CA ALA A 77 -24.88 -0.75 -10.06
C ALA A 77 -24.95 0.77 -9.77
N ALA A 78 -24.13 1.54 -10.49
CA ALA A 78 -23.93 2.98 -10.37
C ALA A 78 -23.31 3.43 -9.01
N PRO A 79 -22.21 4.21 -9.03
CA PRO A 79 -21.70 4.85 -7.82
C PRO A 79 -22.77 5.81 -7.27
N ASP A 80 -23.35 5.51 -6.12
CA ASP A 80 -24.17 6.46 -5.38
C ASP A 80 -23.29 7.20 -4.38
N PRO A 81 -23.03 8.51 -4.57
CA PRO A 81 -22.20 9.30 -3.65
C PRO A 81 -22.84 9.46 -2.26
N SER A 82 -24.14 9.17 -2.11
CA SER A 82 -24.87 9.18 -0.83
C SER A 82 -24.97 7.81 -0.16
N PHE A 83 -24.78 6.72 -0.93
CA PHE A 83 -24.80 5.34 -0.44
C PHE A 83 -23.65 4.54 -1.03
N GLN A 84 -22.53 4.49 -0.31
CA GLN A 84 -21.48 3.55 -0.64
C GLN A 84 -21.92 2.15 -0.19
N SER A 85 -22.39 1.32 -1.15
CA SER A 85 -22.53 -0.13 -0.96
C SER A 85 -21.14 -0.67 -0.62
N ALA A 86 -20.88 -0.82 0.67
CA ALA A 86 -19.54 -1.10 1.14
C ALA A 86 -19.21 -2.56 0.85
N SER A 87 -18.59 -2.83 -0.30
CA SER A 87 -17.85 -4.05 -0.54
C SER A 87 -16.38 -3.75 -0.26
N ASP A 88 -15.73 -4.49 0.64
CA ASP A 88 -14.29 -4.35 0.86
C ASP A 88 -13.53 -5.38 0.02
N VAL A 89 -12.31 -5.00 -0.37
CA VAL A 89 -11.39 -5.85 -1.10
C VAL A 89 -10.05 -5.90 -0.36
N ARG A 90 -9.56 -7.11 -0.18
CA ARG A 90 -8.23 -7.41 0.33
C ARG A 90 -7.43 -8.11 -0.75
N LEU A 91 -6.25 -7.55 -1.05
CA LEU A 91 -5.30 -8.13 -2.00
C LEU A 91 -4.07 -8.62 -1.24
N GLU A 92 -3.71 -9.86 -1.51
CA GLU A 92 -2.54 -10.53 -0.94
C GLU A 92 -1.64 -11.05 -2.06
N ALA A 93 -0.33 -10.98 -1.84
CA ALA A 93 0.69 -11.43 -2.77
C ALA A 93 1.59 -12.48 -2.13
N SER A 94 2.00 -13.46 -2.93
CA SER A 94 2.95 -14.51 -2.56
C SER A 94 3.96 -14.72 -3.71
N ASP A 95 5.19 -15.05 -3.34
CA ASP A 95 6.29 -15.44 -4.22
C ASP A 95 6.33 -16.96 -4.50
N GLY A 96 5.19 -17.63 -4.35
CA GLY A 96 5.04 -19.07 -4.59
C GLY A 96 5.15 -19.90 -3.31
N THR A 97 5.36 -19.25 -2.17
CA THR A 97 5.32 -19.84 -0.83
C THR A 97 3.91 -19.73 -0.23
N ASP A 98 3.61 -20.50 0.82
CA ASP A 98 2.37 -20.34 1.59
C ASP A 98 2.35 -19.08 2.48
N ASN A 99 3.35 -18.19 2.34
CA ASN A 99 3.38 -16.90 3.01
C ASN A 99 2.72 -15.82 2.15
N TRP A 100 1.57 -15.33 2.61
CA TRP A 100 0.78 -14.31 1.91
C TRP A 100 0.93 -12.96 2.60
N ALA A 101 1.48 -11.99 1.88
CA ALA A 101 1.61 -10.62 2.35
C ALA A 101 0.39 -9.80 1.91
N VAL A 102 -0.27 -9.13 2.85
CA VAL A 102 -1.31 -8.13 2.52
C VAL A 102 -0.64 -6.95 1.84
N VAL A 103 -1.04 -6.66 0.61
CA VAL A 103 -0.52 -5.53 -0.16
C VAL A 103 -1.51 -4.37 -0.22
N PHE A 104 -2.80 -4.66 -0.12
CA PHE A 104 -3.86 -3.67 -0.09
C PHE A 104 -5.09 -4.18 0.69
N GLN A 105 -5.78 -3.26 1.37
CA GLN A 105 -7.12 -3.48 1.92
C GLN A 105 -7.88 -2.16 1.92
N GLY A 106 -9.11 -2.15 1.42
CA GLY A 106 -9.92 -0.94 1.32
C GLY A 106 -11.32 -1.19 0.77
N ALA A 107 -12.14 -0.13 0.70
CA ALA A 107 -13.47 -0.21 0.12
C ALA A 107 -13.41 -0.07 -1.40
N VAL A 108 -14.20 -0.89 -2.08
CA VAL A 108 -14.46 -0.77 -3.51
C VAL A 108 -15.33 0.47 -3.76
N THR A 109 -14.88 1.32 -4.67
CA THR A 109 -15.61 2.53 -5.11
C THR A 109 -16.12 2.42 -6.54
N LEU A 110 -15.54 1.54 -7.34
CA LEU A 110 -15.98 1.23 -8.69
C LEU A 110 -15.68 -0.23 -8.98
N ALA A 111 -16.66 -0.97 -9.50
CA ALA A 111 -16.45 -2.33 -9.97
C ALA A 111 -17.43 -2.67 -11.10
N TYR A 112 -16.92 -3.19 -12.22
CA TYR A 112 -17.72 -3.50 -13.40
C TYR A 112 -17.06 -4.57 -14.29
N ALA A 113 -17.89 -5.30 -15.05
CA ALA A 113 -17.42 -6.15 -16.13
C ALA A 113 -17.09 -5.32 -17.38
N ASP A 114 -15.87 -5.45 -17.88
CA ASP A 114 -15.42 -4.86 -19.14
C ASP A 114 -15.40 -5.92 -20.25
N TYR A 115 -16.38 -5.84 -21.14
CA TYR A 115 -16.55 -6.71 -22.30
C TYR A 115 -15.90 -6.17 -23.59
N THR A 116 -15.25 -5.00 -23.55
CA THR A 116 -14.71 -4.33 -24.76
C THR A 116 -13.64 -5.15 -25.48
N ASN A 117 -12.91 -6.01 -24.76
CA ASN A 117 -11.83 -6.85 -25.28
C ASN A 117 -12.22 -8.33 -25.43
N ALA A 118 -13.52 -8.64 -25.61
CA ALA A 118 -13.98 -10.02 -25.82
C ALA A 118 -13.16 -10.73 -26.92
N PRO A 119 -12.73 -12.00 -26.72
CA PRO A 119 -13.11 -12.90 -25.62
C PRO A 119 -12.35 -12.69 -24.30
N ASN A 120 -11.34 -11.81 -24.25
CA ASN A 120 -10.55 -11.52 -23.04
C ASN A 120 -11.27 -10.52 -22.12
N VAL A 121 -12.43 -10.93 -21.60
CA VAL A 121 -13.26 -10.17 -20.67
C VAL A 121 -12.55 -10.06 -19.32
N ALA A 122 -12.61 -8.88 -18.70
CA ALA A 122 -12.06 -8.67 -17.37
C ALA A 122 -13.06 -7.97 -16.45
N PHE A 123 -12.93 -8.27 -15.17
CA PHE A 123 -13.57 -7.53 -14.10
C PHE A 123 -12.63 -6.45 -13.61
N MET A 124 -13.08 -5.20 -13.68
CA MET A 124 -12.33 -4.02 -13.30
C MET A 124 -12.75 -3.57 -11.91
N VAL A 125 -11.80 -3.27 -11.03
CA VAL A 125 -12.05 -2.83 -9.65
C VAL A 125 -11.15 -1.66 -9.30
N GLN A 126 -11.74 -0.62 -8.72
CA GLN A 126 -11.03 0.45 -8.04
C GLN A 126 -11.43 0.48 -6.57
N ALA A 127 -10.45 0.59 -5.69
CA ALA A 127 -10.66 0.66 -4.26
C ALA A 127 -9.71 1.65 -3.57
N PHE A 128 -10.18 2.20 -2.45
CA PHE A 128 -9.44 3.16 -1.62
C PHE A 128 -9.42 2.69 -0.17
N SER A 129 -8.27 2.80 0.49
CA SER A 129 -8.15 2.44 1.92
C SER A 129 -8.91 3.39 2.84
N THR A 130 -9.14 4.63 2.40
CA THR A 130 -9.79 5.70 3.19
C THR A 130 -11.31 5.73 3.03
N ALA A 131 -11.88 5.02 2.05
CA ALA A 131 -13.31 5.12 1.75
C ALA A 131 -14.21 4.67 2.94
N LEU A 132 -13.95 3.51 3.55
CA LEU A 132 -14.70 3.06 4.73
C LEU A 132 -14.55 4.02 5.92
N LEU A 133 -13.34 4.53 6.15
CA LEU A 133 -13.05 5.47 7.23
C LEU A 133 -13.85 6.76 7.12
N ASN A 134 -14.10 7.22 5.90
CA ASN A 134 -14.84 8.45 5.64
C ASN A 134 -16.36 8.24 5.72
N ALA A 135 -16.84 7.05 5.35
CA ALA A 135 -18.27 6.72 5.33
C ALA A 135 -18.82 6.25 6.69
N MET A 136 -17.97 5.74 7.58
CA MET A 136 -18.45 5.12 8.82
C MET A 136 -18.85 6.16 9.88
N PRO A 137 -20.05 6.04 10.48
CA PRO A 137 -20.41 6.86 11.64
C PRO A 137 -19.55 6.48 12.85
N ALA A 138 -19.08 7.47 13.60
CA ALA A 138 -18.32 7.24 14.83
C ALA A 138 -18.74 8.21 15.93
N THR A 139 -18.60 7.78 17.18
CA THR A 139 -18.70 8.67 18.32
C THR A 139 -17.49 9.62 18.36
N PRO A 140 -17.62 10.83 18.92
CA PRO A 140 -16.48 11.72 19.10
C PRO A 140 -15.34 11.08 19.90
N THR A 141 -14.09 11.34 19.51
CA THR A 141 -12.91 11.01 20.30
C THR A 141 -12.57 12.21 21.16
N SER A 142 -12.79 12.10 22.46
CA SER A 142 -12.55 13.21 23.40
C SER A 142 -11.95 12.73 24.71
N PHE A 143 -11.13 13.59 25.31
CA PHE A 143 -10.48 13.35 26.59
C PHE A 143 -10.59 14.61 27.45
N ARG A 144 -10.79 14.46 28.78
CA ARG A 144 -10.94 15.59 29.73
C ARG A 144 -9.63 15.97 30.44
N SER A 145 -8.50 15.44 29.97
CA SER A 145 -7.18 15.64 30.56
C SER A 145 -6.11 15.66 29.48
N ALA A 146 -4.86 15.86 29.89
CA ALA A 146 -3.70 15.59 29.05
C ALA A 146 -3.74 14.12 28.58
N VAL A 147 -3.49 13.90 27.30
CA VAL A 147 -3.45 12.58 26.66
C VAL A 147 -2.41 12.58 25.54
N SER A 148 -1.72 11.46 25.30
CA SER A 148 -0.79 11.37 24.17
C SER A 148 -1.54 11.30 22.84
N LEU A 149 -0.94 11.87 21.79
CA LEU A 149 -1.47 11.75 20.43
C LEU A 149 -1.55 10.28 19.99
N ALA A 150 -0.62 9.43 20.43
CA ALA A 150 -0.68 8.00 20.17
C ALA A 150 -1.95 7.34 20.73
N THR A 151 -2.36 7.69 21.95
CA THR A 151 -3.62 7.21 22.53
C THR A 151 -4.83 7.70 21.74
N VAL A 152 -4.83 8.95 21.29
CA VAL A 152 -5.90 9.50 20.44
C VAL A 152 -6.00 8.73 19.11
N LEU A 153 -4.90 8.59 18.38
CA LEU A 153 -4.86 7.91 17.09
C LEU A 153 -5.21 6.42 17.21
N SER A 154 -4.74 5.74 18.26
CA SER A 154 -5.11 4.37 18.58
C SER A 154 -6.61 4.22 18.85
N THR A 155 -7.21 5.17 19.58
CA THR A 155 -8.66 5.19 19.84
C THR A 155 -9.46 5.34 18.55
N ILE A 156 -9.02 6.22 17.64
CA ILE A 156 -9.66 6.40 16.33
C ILE A 156 -9.52 5.13 15.48
N ALA A 157 -8.34 4.48 15.49
CA ALA A 157 -8.11 3.22 14.78
C ALA A 157 -9.04 2.10 15.27
N GLN A 158 -9.18 1.95 16.59
CA GLN A 158 -10.08 0.97 17.21
C GLN A 158 -11.54 1.17 16.80
N LYS A 159 -12.02 2.43 16.79
CA LYS A 159 -13.37 2.76 16.32
C LYS A 159 -13.58 2.31 14.87
N ALA A 160 -12.55 2.41 14.04
CA ALA A 160 -12.56 1.97 12.65
C ALA A 160 -12.27 0.49 12.41
N GLY A 161 -12.06 -0.32 13.46
CA GLY A 161 -11.66 -1.72 13.31
C GLY A 161 -10.28 -1.89 12.66
N LEU A 162 -9.42 -0.88 12.74
CA LEU A 162 -8.07 -0.88 12.20
C LEU A 162 -7.03 -1.07 13.30
N THR A 163 -5.86 -1.57 12.90
CA THR A 163 -4.68 -1.56 13.78
C THR A 163 -3.97 -0.20 13.73
N TYR A 164 -3.10 0.06 14.70
CA TYR A 164 -2.35 1.32 14.81
C TYR A 164 -0.86 1.06 15.04
N ALA A 165 -0.01 1.83 14.34
CA ALA A 165 1.43 1.88 14.58
C ALA A 165 1.92 3.34 14.61
N GLY A 166 2.42 3.77 15.77
CA GLY A 166 2.96 5.10 16.00
C GLY A 166 4.48 5.12 16.08
N TYR A 167 5.11 6.16 15.53
CA TYR A 167 6.56 6.37 15.57
C TYR A 167 6.86 7.79 16.05
N GLY A 168 7.28 7.94 17.31
CA GLY A 168 7.64 9.23 17.90
C GLY A 168 6.46 10.13 18.28
N VAL A 169 5.24 9.65 18.12
CA VAL A 169 4.00 10.39 18.39
C VAL A 169 3.56 10.30 19.85
N ASP A 170 4.13 9.39 20.65
CA ASP A 170 3.86 9.28 22.09
C ASP A 170 4.34 10.49 22.89
N ALA A 171 5.37 11.20 22.40
CA ALA A 171 5.92 12.39 23.04
C ALA A 171 5.01 13.64 22.90
N ILE A 172 4.01 13.58 22.02
CA ILE A 172 3.10 14.71 21.76
C ILE A 172 1.88 14.58 22.67
N THR A 173 1.70 15.57 23.55
CA THR A 173 0.57 15.64 24.48
C THR A 173 -0.46 16.65 23.98
N LEU A 174 -1.73 16.23 23.94
CA LEU A 174 -2.88 17.08 23.67
C LEU A 174 -3.63 17.34 24.97
N HIS A 175 -4.17 18.55 25.14
CA HIS A 175 -4.94 18.93 26.32
C HIS A 175 -6.40 19.12 25.96
N ASN A 176 -7.27 18.31 26.59
CA ASN A 176 -8.71 18.32 26.35
C ASN A 176 -9.12 18.18 24.87
N PRO A 177 -8.50 17.29 24.06
CA PRO A 177 -8.86 17.16 22.66
C PRO A 177 -10.32 16.70 22.49
N TYR A 178 -10.96 17.20 21.44
CA TYR A 178 -12.29 16.80 20.99
C TYR A 178 -12.27 16.72 19.46
N PHE A 179 -12.45 15.51 18.93
CA PHE A 179 -12.52 15.25 17.50
C PHE A 179 -13.82 14.53 17.17
N ASP A 180 -14.57 15.02 16.19
CA ASP A 180 -15.88 14.50 15.81
C ASP A 180 -15.97 14.10 14.34
N GLY A 181 -17.14 13.61 13.94
CA GLY A 181 -17.36 13.07 12.59
C GLY A 181 -16.90 11.62 12.44
N SER A 182 -16.77 11.17 11.20
CA SER A 182 -16.24 9.84 10.86
C SER A 182 -14.77 9.70 11.28
N PRO A 183 -14.22 8.49 11.44
CA PRO A 183 -12.81 8.33 11.81
C PRO A 183 -11.85 9.04 10.84
N GLY A 184 -12.17 9.05 9.54
CA GLY A 184 -11.38 9.80 8.56
C GLY A 184 -11.38 11.30 8.84
N GLN A 185 -12.51 11.87 9.22
CA GLN A 185 -12.60 13.27 9.65
C GLN A 185 -11.82 13.53 10.94
N GLN A 186 -11.92 12.63 11.93
CA GLN A 186 -11.17 12.74 13.18
C GLN A 186 -9.64 12.67 12.94
N LEU A 187 -9.19 11.83 12.01
CA LEU A 187 -7.78 11.77 11.58
C LEU A 187 -7.33 13.06 10.87
N ALA A 188 -8.17 13.63 10.01
CA ALA A 188 -7.88 14.90 9.37
C ALA A 188 -7.71 16.02 10.41
N GLN A 189 -8.63 16.12 11.38
CA GLN A 189 -8.52 17.08 12.47
C GLN A 189 -7.24 16.88 13.31
N CYS A 190 -6.80 15.63 13.53
CA CYS A 190 -5.51 15.35 14.17
C CYS A 190 -4.32 15.87 13.35
N ALA A 191 -4.32 15.64 12.03
CA ALA A 191 -3.27 16.08 11.12
C ALA A 191 -3.25 17.62 10.91
N GLU A 192 -4.38 18.29 11.12
CA GLU A 192 -4.48 19.76 11.15
C GLU A 192 -3.96 20.33 12.48
N THR A 193 -4.10 19.59 13.58
CA THR A 193 -3.65 20.03 14.92
C THR A 193 -2.14 19.86 15.10
N VAL A 194 -1.56 18.81 14.51
CA VAL A 194 -0.14 18.45 14.69
C VAL A 194 0.45 18.08 13.32
N PRO A 195 1.67 18.54 12.98
CA PRO A 195 2.33 18.15 11.74
C PRO A 195 2.72 16.66 11.78
N LEU A 196 1.97 15.84 11.06
CA LEU A 196 2.10 14.39 11.04
C LEU A 196 2.27 13.84 9.62
N ARG A 197 3.07 12.78 9.52
CA ARG A 197 3.04 11.87 8.38
C ARG A 197 2.10 10.73 8.73
N LEU A 198 0.88 10.81 8.22
CA LEU A 198 -0.17 9.85 8.46
C LEU A 198 -0.39 9.02 7.19
N ALA A 199 -0.54 7.71 7.34
CA ALA A 199 -0.91 6.81 6.26
C ALA A 199 -2.02 5.87 6.71
N VAL A 200 -2.84 5.47 5.74
CA VAL A 200 -3.92 4.50 5.93
C VAL A 200 -3.78 3.46 4.83
N GLY A 201 -3.58 2.20 5.21
CA GLY A 201 -3.44 1.11 4.26
C GLY A 201 -3.38 -0.24 4.96
N ARG A 202 -3.75 -1.30 4.24
CA ARG A 202 -3.59 -2.70 4.70
C ARG A 202 -4.20 -2.99 6.08
N GLY A 203 -5.33 -2.35 6.40
CA GLY A 203 -6.00 -2.52 7.69
C GLY A 203 -5.30 -1.82 8.87
N GLN A 204 -4.41 -0.85 8.60
CA GLN A 204 -3.60 -0.16 9.61
C GLN A 204 -3.57 1.35 9.37
N ILE A 205 -3.55 2.10 10.47
CA ILE A 205 -3.15 3.51 10.51
C ILE A 205 -1.70 3.58 10.99
N THR A 206 -0.84 4.24 10.22
CA THR A 206 0.54 4.52 10.62
C THR A 206 0.74 6.02 10.76
N ALA A 207 1.42 6.44 11.83
CA ALA A 207 1.67 7.85 12.10
C ALA A 207 3.11 8.07 12.58
N SER A 208 3.77 9.09 12.04
CA SER A 208 5.03 9.60 12.57
C SER A 208 5.03 11.12 12.61
N THR A 209 5.88 11.72 13.44
CA THR A 209 6.14 13.16 13.32
C THR A 209 6.94 13.43 12.04
N VAL A 210 6.91 14.67 11.55
CA VAL A 210 7.64 15.08 10.34
C VAL A 210 9.17 15.03 10.50
N ASN A 211 9.67 15.08 11.75
CA ASN A 211 11.10 15.15 12.07
C ASN A 211 11.64 13.88 12.74
N THR A 212 10.78 12.99 13.22
CA THR A 212 11.24 11.68 13.64
C THR A 212 11.68 10.89 12.42
N GLN A 213 12.98 10.65 12.34
CA GLN A 213 13.47 9.43 11.74
C GLN A 213 12.63 8.29 12.32
N GLN A 214 12.11 7.38 11.50
CA GLN A 214 11.57 6.11 12.00
C GLN A 214 12.74 5.28 12.57
N GLN A 215 13.43 5.78 13.61
CA GLN A 215 14.60 5.20 14.24
C GLN A 215 14.31 3.82 14.84
N THR A 216 13.04 3.44 14.97
CA THR A 216 12.62 2.15 15.50
C THR A 216 12.36 1.08 14.42
N GLN A 217 12.35 1.42 13.13
CA GLN A 217 12.34 0.42 12.05
C GLN A 217 13.71 0.33 11.40
N GLN A 218 14.29 -0.88 11.42
CA GLN A 218 15.53 -1.17 10.71
C GLN A 218 15.33 -0.83 9.22
N PRO A 219 16.18 0.03 8.62
CA PRO A 219 16.05 0.40 7.22
C PRO A 219 16.06 -0.83 6.31
N ILE A 220 15.20 -0.82 5.29
CA ILE A 220 15.18 -1.87 4.27
C ILE A 220 16.36 -1.65 3.33
N VAL A 221 17.30 -2.59 3.28
CA VAL A 221 18.45 -2.50 2.39
C VAL A 221 18.02 -2.77 0.96
N VAL A 222 18.20 -1.78 0.09
CA VAL A 222 17.90 -1.86 -1.35
C VAL A 222 19.22 -1.86 -2.11
N SER A 223 19.53 -2.94 -2.81
CA SER A 223 20.77 -3.14 -3.56
C SER A 223 20.51 -4.03 -4.78
N ALA A 224 21.49 -4.13 -5.68
CA ALA A 224 21.39 -5.06 -6.82
C ALA A 224 21.13 -6.52 -6.38
N GLN A 225 21.69 -6.92 -5.24
CA GLN A 225 21.49 -8.25 -4.64
C GLN A 225 20.09 -8.41 -4.03
N ASN A 226 19.52 -7.32 -3.49
CA ASN A 226 18.20 -7.32 -2.85
C ASN A 226 17.08 -6.86 -3.80
N GLY A 227 17.33 -6.92 -5.11
CA GLY A 227 16.29 -6.72 -6.13
C GLY A 227 16.20 -5.31 -6.71
N LEU A 228 17.14 -4.40 -6.47
CA LEU A 228 17.22 -3.13 -7.23
C LEU A 228 17.37 -3.43 -8.74
N ILE A 229 16.56 -2.76 -9.56
CA ILE A 229 16.54 -2.94 -11.01
C ILE A 229 17.03 -1.66 -11.67
N GLY A 230 18.09 -1.78 -12.46
CA GLY A 230 18.75 -0.63 -13.05
C GLY A 230 19.38 0.27 -11.99
N TYR A 231 19.54 1.55 -12.33
CA TYR A 231 20.09 2.56 -11.43
C TYR A 231 19.01 3.56 -11.01
N PRO A 232 19.10 4.11 -9.79
CA PRO A 232 18.21 5.17 -9.36
C PRO A 232 18.42 6.44 -10.22
N SER A 233 17.38 7.27 -10.31
CA SER A 233 17.38 8.51 -11.08
C SER A 233 16.73 9.66 -10.30
N TRP A 234 16.99 10.91 -10.71
CA TRP A 234 16.28 12.05 -10.15
C TRP A 234 14.90 12.21 -10.78
N SER A 235 13.94 12.56 -9.94
CA SER A 235 12.59 12.97 -10.31
C SER A 235 12.23 14.28 -9.60
N SER A 236 11.11 14.91 -9.97
CA SER A 236 10.60 16.11 -9.29
C SER A 236 10.27 15.86 -7.81
N GLY A 237 9.95 14.62 -7.43
CA GLY A 237 9.62 14.25 -6.05
C GLY A 237 10.81 13.79 -5.20
N GLY A 238 11.99 13.66 -5.79
CA GLY A 238 13.20 13.14 -5.13
C GLY A 238 13.85 12.01 -5.92
N LEU A 239 14.50 11.08 -5.21
CA LEU A 239 15.13 9.91 -5.80
C LEU A 239 14.07 8.90 -6.24
N ALA A 240 14.05 8.58 -7.53
CA ALA A 240 13.24 7.53 -8.10
C ALA A 240 14.06 6.25 -8.26
N LEU A 241 13.47 5.11 -7.88
CA LEU A 241 14.07 3.80 -8.11
C LEU A 241 13.00 2.74 -8.37
N ARG A 242 13.42 1.63 -8.97
CA ARG A 242 12.60 0.45 -9.20
C ARG A 242 13.29 -0.77 -8.63
N MET A 243 12.52 -1.62 -7.97
CA MET A 243 13.01 -2.89 -7.43
C MET A 243 12.02 -4.03 -7.70
N MET A 244 12.49 -5.27 -7.53
CA MET A 244 11.63 -6.44 -7.36
C MET A 244 10.65 -6.17 -6.22
N PHE A 245 9.42 -6.66 -6.38
CA PHE A 245 8.38 -6.46 -5.38
C PHE A 245 8.86 -6.84 -3.97
N ASN A 246 8.70 -5.90 -3.04
CA ASN A 246 8.93 -6.12 -1.63
C ASN A 246 7.74 -5.55 -0.84
N PRO A 247 6.91 -6.40 -0.20
CA PRO A 247 5.74 -5.92 0.53
C PRO A 247 6.09 -5.04 1.73
N GLN A 248 7.32 -5.13 2.26
CA GLN A 248 7.77 -4.32 3.41
C GLN A 248 8.06 -2.87 3.03
N VAL A 249 8.31 -2.58 1.75
CA VAL A 249 8.49 -1.21 1.26
C VAL A 249 7.12 -0.59 1.08
N THR A 250 6.74 0.31 1.98
CA THR A 250 5.47 1.05 1.97
C THR A 250 5.71 2.54 2.07
N PHE A 251 4.65 3.36 1.96
CA PHE A 251 4.76 4.79 2.23
C PHE A 251 5.40 5.06 3.61
N ASN A 252 6.28 6.07 3.67
CA ASN A 252 7.00 6.51 4.85
C ASN A 252 8.04 5.52 5.41
N THR A 253 8.22 4.34 4.81
CA THR A 253 9.29 3.40 5.15
C THR A 253 10.66 4.00 4.85
N VAL A 254 11.65 3.71 5.69
CA VAL A 254 13.06 4.07 5.48
C VAL A 254 13.79 2.98 4.70
N ILE A 255 14.47 3.37 3.63
CA ILE A 255 15.32 2.48 2.83
C ILE A 255 16.79 2.89 2.95
N ALA A 256 17.67 1.90 3.02
CA ALA A 256 19.12 2.06 2.94
C ALA A 256 19.57 1.64 1.54
N LEU A 257 19.76 2.62 0.66
CA LEU A 257 20.11 2.35 -0.73
C LEU A 257 21.61 2.08 -0.87
N GLN A 258 21.95 1.04 -1.63
CA GLN A 258 23.31 0.68 -2.00
C GLN A 258 23.37 0.53 -3.52
N SER A 259 23.96 1.52 -4.18
CA SER A 259 24.12 1.54 -5.64
C SER A 259 25.57 1.79 -6.02
N ARG A 260 26.02 1.13 -7.11
CA ARG A 260 27.35 1.37 -7.69
C ARG A 260 27.47 2.74 -8.35
N TYR A 261 26.37 3.23 -8.91
CA TYR A 261 26.31 4.54 -9.57
C TYR A 261 25.11 5.31 -9.05
N GLN A 262 25.30 6.62 -8.91
CA GLN A 262 24.27 7.58 -8.52
C GLN A 262 24.23 8.71 -9.55
N PRO A 263 23.08 9.37 -9.73
CA PRO A 263 22.99 10.52 -10.62
C PRO A 263 23.94 11.65 -10.19
N ALA A 264 24.60 12.31 -11.16
CA ALA A 264 25.68 13.28 -10.96
C ALA A 264 25.36 14.50 -10.07
N GLY A 265 24.07 14.78 -9.77
CA GLY A 265 23.64 15.86 -8.88
C GLY A 265 23.86 15.62 -7.38
N TRP A 266 24.52 14.51 -7.03
CA TRP A 266 24.71 14.05 -5.65
C TRP A 266 26.15 14.22 -5.14
N GLY A 267 26.98 14.95 -5.90
CA GLY A 267 28.41 15.09 -5.67
C GLY A 267 29.22 14.00 -6.38
N THR A 268 30.48 14.30 -6.68
CA THR A 268 31.38 13.40 -7.42
C THR A 268 31.80 12.24 -6.52
N GLN A 269 31.29 11.03 -6.75
CA GLN A 269 31.81 9.82 -6.08
C GLN A 269 31.97 8.66 -7.07
N SER A 270 33.12 7.98 -7.01
CA SER A 270 33.40 6.75 -7.75
C SER A 270 33.43 5.56 -6.78
N GLY A 271 32.70 4.48 -7.10
CA GLY A 271 32.66 3.23 -6.33
C GLY A 271 31.28 2.87 -5.76
N PRO A 272 31.09 1.68 -5.16
CA PRO A 272 29.88 1.34 -4.42
C PRO A 272 29.79 2.22 -3.16
N VAL A 273 28.86 3.16 -3.13
CA VAL A 273 28.68 4.05 -1.98
C VAL A 273 27.40 3.67 -1.25
N PRO A 274 27.44 3.47 0.09
CA PRO A 274 26.23 3.52 0.91
C PRO A 274 25.53 4.86 0.61
N THR A 275 24.40 4.78 -0.08
CA THR A 275 23.73 5.92 -0.71
C THR A 275 22.85 6.65 0.33
N GLY A 276 23.18 6.57 1.62
CA GLY A 276 22.39 7.20 2.68
C GLY A 276 21.02 6.55 2.94
N LEU A 277 20.31 7.13 3.91
CA LEU A 277 18.96 6.74 4.29
C LEU A 277 17.95 7.62 3.56
N TRP A 278 16.95 6.98 2.96
CA TRP A 278 15.89 7.65 2.25
C TRP A 278 14.55 7.28 2.84
N GLN A 279 13.67 8.27 2.94
CA GLN A 279 12.30 8.05 3.33
C GLN A 279 11.40 8.05 2.11
N THR A 280 10.66 6.96 1.93
CA THR A 280 9.72 6.83 0.82
C THR A 280 8.56 7.81 0.96
N THR A 281 8.27 8.54 -0.11
CA THR A 281 7.17 9.52 -0.18
C THR A 281 6.07 9.07 -1.14
N GLN A 282 6.39 8.18 -2.07
CA GLN A 282 5.42 7.51 -2.92
C GLN A 282 5.89 6.09 -3.21
N VAL A 283 5.00 5.11 -3.08
CA VAL A 283 5.27 3.72 -3.43
C VAL A 283 4.20 3.23 -4.39
N ARG A 284 4.62 2.53 -5.46
CA ARG A 284 3.72 1.89 -6.42
C ARG A 284 4.12 0.45 -6.64
N HIS A 285 3.25 -0.49 -6.26
CA HIS A 285 3.40 -1.90 -6.59
C HIS A 285 2.69 -2.20 -7.91
N MET A 286 3.36 -2.89 -8.81
CA MET A 286 2.82 -3.40 -10.07
C MET A 286 2.96 -4.92 -10.08
N LEU A 287 1.85 -5.63 -9.94
CA LEU A 287 1.82 -7.06 -9.70
C LEU A 287 0.93 -7.74 -10.75
N GLN A 288 1.44 -8.79 -11.38
CA GLN A 288 0.70 -9.61 -12.33
C GLN A 288 0.91 -11.10 -12.02
N SER A 289 -0.19 -11.85 -11.95
CA SER A 289 -0.20 -13.32 -11.77
C SER A 289 -0.65 -14.02 -13.05
N GLU A 290 -0.25 -15.29 -13.22
CA GLU A 290 -0.66 -16.15 -14.34
C GLU A 290 -0.37 -15.58 -15.75
N MET A 291 0.70 -14.78 -15.85
CA MET A 291 1.20 -14.19 -17.10
C MET A 291 2.69 -14.49 -17.27
N ALA A 292 3.07 -14.96 -18.46
CA ALA A 292 4.48 -15.05 -18.84
C ALA A 292 5.09 -13.64 -18.79
N ASP A 293 6.20 -13.49 -18.07
CA ASP A 293 6.89 -12.22 -17.84
C ASP A 293 6.04 -11.12 -17.15
N GLY A 294 5.01 -11.53 -16.40
CA GLY A 294 4.14 -10.62 -15.65
C GLY A 294 4.93 -9.69 -14.71
N ALA A 295 4.49 -8.44 -14.63
CA ALA A 295 5.11 -7.44 -13.78
C ALA A 295 5.12 -7.85 -12.30
N TRP A 296 6.23 -7.62 -11.61
CA TRP A 296 6.37 -7.92 -10.18
C TRP A 296 7.37 -6.97 -9.52
N PHE A 297 6.99 -5.69 -9.48
CA PHE A 297 7.91 -4.60 -9.18
C PHE A 297 7.32 -3.63 -8.17
N THR A 298 8.21 -3.00 -7.40
CA THR A 298 7.93 -1.84 -6.58
C THR A 298 8.68 -0.63 -7.15
N ASN A 299 7.95 0.40 -7.55
CA ASN A 299 8.50 1.70 -7.91
C ASN A 299 8.40 2.64 -6.70
N VAL A 300 9.46 3.38 -6.44
CA VAL A 300 9.58 4.23 -5.26
C VAL A 300 10.04 5.61 -5.68
N ILE A 301 9.43 6.63 -5.08
CA ILE A 301 10.01 7.97 -4.96
C ILE A 301 10.34 8.17 -3.47
N ALA A 302 11.56 8.62 -3.20
CA ALA A 302 12.05 8.82 -1.84
C ALA A 302 12.82 10.14 -1.72
N GLN A 303 12.83 10.69 -0.52
CA GLN A 303 13.53 11.92 -0.19
C GLN A 303 14.62 11.63 0.84
N THR A 304 15.68 12.44 0.81
CA THR A 304 16.75 12.37 1.81
C THR A 304 16.15 12.61 3.18
N MET A 305 16.53 11.77 4.15
CA MET A 305 16.24 12.08 5.55
C MET A 305 17.13 13.24 5.99
N PRO A 306 16.61 14.25 6.68
CA PRO A 306 17.45 15.24 7.35
C PRO A 306 18.38 14.52 8.34
N ASP A 307 19.65 14.91 8.32
CA ASP A 307 20.58 14.61 9.39
C ASP A 307 20.05 15.25 10.69
N GLY A 308 19.93 14.45 11.75
CA GLY A 308 19.38 14.88 13.04
C GLY A 308 20.29 15.83 13.82
N SER A 309 21.11 16.64 13.15
CA SER A 309 21.94 17.67 13.77
C SER A 309 21.27 19.04 13.65
N ALA A 310 20.47 19.37 14.68
CA ALA A 310 20.21 20.73 15.12
C ALA A 310 20.27 20.76 16.65
#